data_AF-A0A7J9RJB5-F1
#
_entry.id   AF-A0A7J9RJB5-F1
#
_cell.length_a   1.000
_cell.length_b   1.000
_cell.length_c   1.000
_cell.angle_alpha   90.00
_cell.angle_beta   90.00
_cell.angle_gamma   90.00
#
_symmetry.space_group_name_H-M   'P 1'
#
loop_
_entity.id
_entity.type
_entity.pdbx_description
1 polymer ?
#
loop_
_entity_poly.entity_id
_entity_poly.type
_entity_poly.pdbx_seq_one_letter_code
_entity_poly.pdbx_strand_id
1 'polypeptide(L)'
;MRFTEPHTPFIDTSDHSTYLAVEEHDVRALKADGIYIPSLLAGSAIGLIGLILFSVSMVMMVTNISMQSSDEPCPGVYDEDTLEFGDGEIYCKADDWGFNYNEQIKSIETADDHYKLTFDSYEEVYRWESLRFDTSLVVIGVVVDDWYQCEIYITERSLPLNFTSNDLYARSYHQYPDWCSYESSDSQEIEYVSDKTHPFLNEKLYVPIYDGYSEELSIVQTTNNSSERNSYLSSDFVEVIILEEIIMGVILFVVSTVILLKVDRRRPILKFDVQNNRLLMRRSLTSTRWGGWSWNNVDYTTSRLVKERYSISLFIRISGDDRFIARFGGDDAGVRYLEPLKSLLEIEDKRVATSHSYHGYPTLELFDVMSWDSDNDGLLIYEWYLDQLDDRGTAVTRDEFYQGAGIDSLSNYSDAQRLLNHAIELIESDDEGATLISSETQVVEYTRKTKIEEIESSSEEQTNQKPDQLGAFWTQSDSEGN
;
A
#
# COMPACT_ATOMS: atom_id res chain seq x y z
N MET A 1 19.77 28.37 -0.14
CA MET A 1 18.64 29.19 0.37
C MET A 1 18.47 28.91 1.85
N ARG A 2 18.47 29.94 2.71
CA ARG A 2 17.95 29.81 4.08
C ARG A 2 16.43 29.93 3.96
N PHE A 3 15.69 28.93 4.44
CA PHE A 3 14.25 29.10 4.59
C PHE A 3 13.99 30.19 5.63
N THR A 4 12.97 31.00 5.40
CA THR A 4 12.50 32.00 6.35
C THR A 4 12.14 31.31 7.67
N GLU A 5 12.42 32.00 8.78
CA GLU A 5 12.00 31.58 10.10
C GLU A 5 10.50 31.24 10.08
N PRO A 6 10.08 30.01 10.43
CA PRO A 6 8.67 29.68 10.43
C PRO A 6 7.96 30.47 11.52
N HIS A 7 6.72 30.90 11.29
CA HIS A 7 5.92 31.59 12.33
C HIS A 7 5.63 30.66 13.52
N THR A 8 5.56 29.36 13.26
CA THR A 8 5.47 28.29 14.26
C THR A 8 6.50 27.18 13.98
N PRO A 9 7.39 26.87 14.93
CA PRO A 9 8.48 25.91 14.80
C PRO A 9 7.97 24.50 15.10
N PHE A 10 6.74 24.16 14.71
CA PHE A 10 6.09 22.96 15.21
C PHE A 10 6.81 21.69 14.74
N ILE A 11 7.22 20.87 15.70
CA ILE A 11 7.67 19.49 15.46
C ILE A 11 6.70 18.56 16.18
N ASP A 12 5.97 17.79 15.40
CA ASP A 12 5.13 16.70 15.89
C ASP A 12 5.92 15.40 15.91
N THR A 13 6.12 14.84 17.09
CA THR A 13 6.65 13.48 17.23
C THR A 13 5.46 12.53 17.31
N SER A 14 5.03 12.02 16.16
CA SER A 14 3.99 10.98 16.11
C SER A 14 4.45 9.71 16.84
N ASP A 15 3.51 8.79 17.11
CA ASP A 15 3.71 7.56 17.91
C ASP A 15 4.90 6.68 17.48
N HIS A 16 5.35 6.83 16.24
CA HIS A 16 6.40 5.99 15.62
C HIS A 16 7.78 6.67 15.57
N SER A 17 7.92 7.85 16.18
CA SER A 17 9.20 8.54 16.32
C SER A 17 9.61 8.66 17.78
N THR A 18 10.51 7.79 18.20
CA THR A 18 11.29 7.96 19.42
C THR A 18 12.32 9.08 19.22
N TYR A 19 12.51 9.93 20.22
CA TYR A 19 13.57 10.96 20.28
C TYR A 19 14.43 10.74 21.51
N LEU A 20 15.74 10.84 21.35
CA LEU A 20 16.72 10.80 22.42
C LEU A 20 17.23 12.21 22.67
N ALA A 21 17.23 12.59 23.95
CA ALA A 21 18.00 13.74 24.40
C ALA A 21 19.49 13.35 24.36
N VAL A 22 20.28 14.14 23.63
CA VAL A 22 21.73 13.99 23.53
C VAL A 22 22.35 15.26 24.10
N GLU A 23 23.19 15.09 25.10
CA GLU A 23 24.02 16.14 25.67
C GLU A 23 25.48 15.79 25.39
N GLU A 24 26.11 16.53 24.48
CA GLU A 24 27.51 16.34 24.13
C GLU A 24 28.22 17.69 24.18
N HIS A 25 29.06 17.86 25.21
CA HIS A 25 29.69 19.14 25.54
C HIS A 25 28.65 20.27 25.70
N ASP A 26 28.77 21.35 24.92
CA ASP A 26 27.87 22.52 24.98
C ASP A 26 26.63 22.37 24.07
N VAL A 27 26.44 21.20 23.45
CA VAL A 27 25.37 20.94 22.50
C VAL A 27 24.32 20.06 23.14
N ARG A 28 23.16 20.68 23.40
CA ARG A 28 21.95 20.00 23.83
C ARG A 28 21.06 19.77 22.62
N ALA A 29 20.69 18.53 22.33
CA ALA A 29 19.88 18.23 21.15
C ALA A 29 18.84 17.14 21.42
N LEU A 30 17.71 17.26 20.74
CA LEU A 30 16.76 16.16 20.57
C LEU A 30 17.00 15.58 19.18
N LYS A 31 17.55 14.37 19.17
CA LYS A 31 17.78 13.59 17.96
C LYS A 31 16.78 12.47 17.92
N ALA A 32 16.19 12.23 16.76
CA ALA A 32 15.33 11.09 16.66
C ALA A 32 16.12 9.77 16.75
N ASP A 33 15.54 8.82 17.48
CA ASP A 33 16.08 7.50 17.75
C ASP A 33 15.82 6.58 16.55
N GLY A 34 16.87 6.40 15.76
CA GLY A 34 16.98 5.35 14.76
C GLY A 34 16.02 5.38 13.56
N ILE A 35 16.39 4.60 12.55
CA ILE A 35 15.49 4.12 11.51
C ILE A 35 14.74 2.92 12.10
N TYR A 36 13.42 2.82 11.90
CA TYR A 36 12.69 1.63 12.32
C TYR A 36 13.07 0.46 11.38
N ILE A 37 14.07 -0.31 11.82
CA ILE A 37 14.71 -1.39 11.05
C ILE A 37 13.70 -2.39 10.48
N PRO A 38 12.64 -2.82 11.21
CA PRO A 38 11.69 -3.78 10.65
C PRO A 38 10.96 -3.28 9.40
N SER A 39 10.50 -2.03 9.37
CA SER A 39 9.87 -1.49 8.16
C SER A 39 10.86 -1.20 7.03
N LEU A 40 12.12 -0.89 7.35
CA LEU A 40 13.18 -0.78 6.33
C LEU A 40 13.42 -2.13 5.65
N LEU A 41 13.55 -3.19 6.44
CA LEU A 41 13.73 -4.56 5.93
C LEU A 41 12.53 -5.02 5.13
N ALA A 42 11.31 -4.82 5.64
CA ALA A 42 10.09 -5.17 4.93
C ALA A 42 9.95 -4.40 3.60
N GLY A 43 10.14 -3.08 3.63
CA GLY A 43 10.11 -2.25 2.43
C GLY A 43 11.15 -2.68 1.40
N SER A 44 12.38 -2.97 1.84
CA SER A 44 13.46 -3.43 0.96
C SER A 44 13.18 -4.80 0.34
N ALA A 45 12.64 -5.74 1.12
CA ALA A 45 12.27 -7.07 0.64
C ALA A 45 11.14 -7.01 -0.40
N ILE A 46 10.08 -6.23 -0.14
CA ILE A 46 8.98 -6.00 -1.08
C ILE A 46 9.51 -5.38 -2.38
N GLY A 47 10.43 -4.42 -2.28
CA GLY A 47 11.04 -3.77 -3.44
C GLY A 47 11.88 -4.73 -4.28
N LEU A 48 12.67 -5.60 -3.63
CA LEU A 48 13.46 -6.63 -4.32
C LEU A 48 12.56 -7.64 -5.04
N ILE A 49 11.49 -8.11 -4.40
CA ILE A 49 10.52 -9.02 -5.01
C ILE A 49 9.88 -8.36 -6.24
N GLY A 50 9.40 -7.12 -6.09
CA GLY A 50 8.80 -6.37 -7.21
C GLY A 50 9.76 -6.17 -8.37
N LEU A 51 11.05 -5.90 -8.09
CA LEU A 51 12.07 -5.68 -9.12
C LEU A 51 12.47 -6.98 -9.83
N ILE A 52 12.55 -8.10 -9.10
CA ILE A 52 12.79 -9.43 -9.67
C ILE A 52 11.64 -9.80 -10.60
N LEU A 53 10.39 -9.70 -10.13
CA LEU A 53 9.20 -9.97 -10.94
C LEU A 53 9.20 -9.12 -12.21
N PHE A 54 9.33 -7.79 -12.06
CA PHE A 54 9.39 -6.88 -13.22
C PHE A 54 10.51 -7.26 -14.21
N SER A 55 11.70 -7.58 -13.72
CA SER A 55 12.84 -7.90 -14.59
C SER A 55 12.63 -9.21 -15.36
N VAL A 56 12.11 -10.24 -14.68
CA VAL A 56 11.82 -11.55 -15.27
C VAL A 56 10.71 -11.42 -16.31
N SER A 57 9.60 -10.76 -15.97
CA SER A 57 8.47 -10.58 -16.89
C SER A 57 8.83 -9.68 -18.08
N MET A 58 9.66 -8.65 -17.91
CA MET A 58 10.17 -7.85 -19.04
C MET A 58 11.06 -8.66 -19.98
N VAL A 59 11.91 -9.54 -19.45
CA VAL A 59 12.70 -10.45 -20.29
C VAL A 59 11.76 -11.38 -21.05
N MET A 60 10.77 -11.98 -20.38
CA MET A 60 9.77 -12.84 -21.02
C MET A 60 8.97 -12.12 -22.11
N MET A 61 8.57 -10.87 -21.88
CA MET A 61 7.85 -10.05 -22.87
C MET A 61 8.70 -9.81 -24.11
N VAL A 62 9.96 -9.40 -23.92
CA VAL A 62 10.88 -9.13 -25.04
C VAL A 62 11.18 -10.41 -25.80
N THR A 63 11.37 -11.54 -25.12
CA THR A 63 11.55 -12.84 -25.77
C THR A 63 10.28 -13.25 -26.52
N ASN A 64 9.10 -13.09 -25.94
CA ASN A 64 7.83 -13.43 -26.58
C ASN A 64 7.62 -12.63 -27.86
N ILE A 65 7.78 -11.30 -27.82
CA ILE A 65 7.69 -10.43 -29.01
C ILE A 65 8.70 -10.85 -30.08
N SER A 66 9.93 -11.19 -29.68
CA SER A 66 10.95 -11.64 -30.63
C SER A 66 10.61 -13.00 -31.25
N MET A 67 9.97 -13.89 -30.48
CA MET A 67 9.65 -15.26 -30.87
C MET A 67 8.36 -15.34 -31.69
N GLN A 68 7.35 -14.51 -31.43
CA GLN A 68 6.18 -14.35 -32.33
C GLN A 68 6.57 -13.96 -33.77
N SER A 69 7.76 -13.39 -33.96
CA SER A 69 8.32 -13.06 -35.28
C SER A 69 9.32 -14.08 -35.82
N SER A 70 9.59 -15.16 -35.08
CA SER A 70 10.51 -16.23 -35.44
C SER A 70 9.76 -17.47 -35.94
N ASP A 71 10.51 -18.48 -36.40
CA ASP A 71 9.97 -19.78 -36.78
C ASP A 71 9.53 -20.63 -35.55
N GLU A 72 9.78 -20.15 -34.32
CA GLU A 72 9.46 -20.80 -33.04
C GLU A 72 8.66 -19.82 -32.16
N PRO A 73 7.32 -19.78 -32.31
CA PRO A 73 6.48 -18.73 -31.75
C PRO A 73 6.24 -18.82 -30.24
N CYS A 74 6.68 -19.88 -29.58
CA CYS A 74 6.44 -20.12 -28.15
C CYS A 74 7.68 -19.77 -27.30
N PRO A 75 7.57 -18.89 -26.29
CA PRO A 75 8.71 -18.46 -25.50
C PRO A 75 9.25 -19.59 -24.62
N GLY A 76 10.58 -19.74 -24.53
CA GLY A 76 11.30 -20.92 -24.02
C GLY A 76 11.11 -21.38 -22.56
N VAL A 77 10.02 -21.00 -21.88
CA VAL A 77 9.44 -21.72 -20.73
C VAL A 77 8.30 -22.65 -21.18
N TYR A 78 7.63 -22.32 -22.28
CA TYR A 78 6.66 -23.14 -22.98
C TYR A 78 7.45 -24.03 -23.96
N ASP A 79 7.18 -25.34 -23.95
CA ASP A 79 7.91 -26.36 -24.73
C ASP A 79 7.88 -26.05 -26.24
N GLU A 80 8.81 -26.63 -27.02
CA GLU A 80 8.90 -26.44 -28.49
C GLU A 80 7.66 -26.95 -29.24
N ASP A 81 6.78 -27.69 -28.55
CA ASP A 81 5.53 -28.23 -29.06
C ASP A 81 4.50 -27.11 -29.29
N THR A 82 4.40 -26.69 -30.56
CA THR A 82 3.45 -25.69 -31.04
C THR A 82 2.30 -26.34 -31.80
N LEU A 83 1.09 -25.79 -31.66
CA LEU A 83 -0.08 -26.14 -32.46
C LEU A 83 -0.51 -24.93 -33.27
N GLU A 84 -0.50 -25.06 -34.59
CA GLU A 84 -0.97 -24.04 -35.53
C GLU A 84 -2.26 -24.51 -36.21
N PHE A 85 -3.31 -23.67 -36.18
CA PHE A 85 -4.59 -23.93 -36.83
C PHE A 85 -4.71 -23.28 -38.21
N GLY A 86 -5.74 -23.65 -38.98
CA GLY A 86 -5.91 -23.21 -40.38
C GLY A 86 -6.13 -21.70 -40.57
N ASP A 87 -6.43 -20.97 -39.50
CA ASP A 87 -6.55 -19.51 -39.41
C ASP A 87 -5.23 -18.81 -39.01
N GLY A 88 -4.18 -19.58 -38.70
CA GLY A 88 -2.88 -19.08 -38.26
C GLY A 88 -2.82 -18.80 -36.75
N GLU A 89 -3.83 -19.19 -35.96
CA GLU A 89 -3.73 -19.11 -34.51
C GLU A 89 -2.76 -20.16 -33.97
N ILE A 90 -1.93 -19.74 -33.01
CA ILE A 90 -0.85 -20.53 -32.44
C ILE A 90 -1.10 -20.76 -30.96
N TYR A 91 -0.97 -22.02 -30.57
CA TYR A 91 -1.12 -22.50 -29.21
C TYR A 91 0.19 -23.13 -28.73
N CYS A 92 0.65 -22.70 -27.56
CA CYS A 92 1.91 -23.10 -26.94
C CYS A 92 1.65 -24.08 -25.81
N LYS A 93 2.32 -25.23 -25.80
CA LYS A 93 2.16 -26.24 -24.75
C LYS A 93 2.58 -25.69 -23.38
N ALA A 94 1.73 -25.87 -22.38
CA ALA A 94 1.89 -25.31 -21.04
C ALA A 94 2.25 -26.40 -20.01
N ASP A 95 3.46 -26.95 -20.12
CA ASP A 95 3.91 -28.07 -19.28
C ASP A 95 4.02 -27.74 -17.78
N ASP A 96 4.33 -26.50 -17.43
CA ASP A 96 4.54 -26.09 -16.04
C ASP A 96 3.24 -25.79 -15.24
N TRP A 97 2.07 -25.85 -15.88
CA TRP A 97 0.80 -25.47 -15.22
C TRP A 97 0.14 -26.61 -14.44
N GLY A 98 0.74 -27.82 -14.45
CA GLY A 98 0.29 -28.96 -13.65
C GLY A 98 -1.01 -29.62 -14.13
N PHE A 99 -1.52 -29.20 -15.30
CA PHE A 99 -2.71 -29.80 -15.93
C PHE A 99 -2.36 -30.91 -16.93
N ASN A 100 -1.07 -31.10 -17.22
CA ASN A 100 -0.62 -32.16 -18.11
C ASN A 100 -0.42 -33.46 -17.32
N TYR A 101 -1.01 -34.54 -17.81
CA TYR A 101 -0.75 -35.88 -17.28
C TYR A 101 -0.50 -36.85 -18.43
N ASN A 102 0.45 -37.76 -18.21
CA ASN A 102 0.73 -38.88 -19.09
C ASN A 102 0.79 -40.14 -18.23
N GLU A 103 -0.20 -41.00 -18.39
CA GLU A 103 -0.31 -42.23 -17.62
C GLU A 103 -0.22 -43.45 -18.51
N GLN A 104 0.57 -44.45 -18.05
CA GLN A 104 0.75 -45.70 -18.78
C GLN A 104 -0.44 -46.63 -18.53
N ILE A 105 -1.09 -47.04 -19.62
CA ILE A 105 -2.22 -47.96 -19.61
C ILE A 105 -1.71 -49.41 -19.65
N LYS A 106 -2.18 -50.24 -18.72
CA LYS A 106 -1.92 -51.69 -18.71
C LYS A 106 -2.88 -52.47 -19.59
N SER A 107 -4.16 -52.12 -19.51
CA SER A 107 -5.22 -52.77 -20.27
C SER A 107 -6.36 -51.81 -20.53
N ILE A 108 -7.01 -52.04 -21.67
CA ILE A 108 -8.22 -51.34 -22.09
C ILE A 108 -9.30 -52.38 -22.26
N GLU A 109 -10.45 -52.15 -21.64
CA GLU A 109 -11.63 -53.01 -21.78
C GLU A 109 -12.83 -52.16 -22.19
N THR A 110 -13.61 -52.60 -23.16
CA THR A 110 -14.66 -51.78 -23.77
C THR A 110 -16.01 -52.50 -23.71
N ALA A 111 -17.08 -51.74 -23.48
CA ALA A 111 -18.47 -52.17 -23.57
C ALA A 111 -19.20 -51.31 -24.62
N ASP A 112 -20.54 -51.24 -24.62
CA ASP A 112 -21.27 -50.51 -25.66
C ASP A 112 -21.14 -48.99 -25.53
N ASP A 113 -21.51 -48.42 -24.40
CA ASP A 113 -21.41 -46.99 -24.07
C ASP A 113 -20.39 -46.72 -22.95
N HIS A 114 -19.57 -47.72 -22.58
CA HIS A 114 -18.57 -47.61 -21.53
C HIS A 114 -17.21 -48.13 -22.01
N TYR A 115 -16.15 -47.63 -21.37
CA TYR A 115 -14.82 -48.20 -21.46
C TYR A 115 -14.11 -48.07 -20.10
N LYS A 116 -13.15 -48.96 -19.86
CA LYS A 116 -12.37 -49.00 -18.64
C LYS A 116 -10.89 -48.99 -18.96
N LEU A 117 -10.16 -48.13 -18.29
CA LEU A 117 -8.70 -48.03 -18.37
C LEU A 117 -8.12 -48.55 -17.05
N THR A 118 -7.21 -49.53 -17.14
CA THR A 118 -6.47 -50.03 -15.98
C THR A 118 -5.06 -49.45 -16.02
N PHE A 119 -4.68 -48.73 -14.97
CA PHE A 119 -3.36 -48.16 -14.77
C PHE A 119 -2.54 -48.99 -13.78
N ASP A 120 -1.36 -48.49 -13.40
CA ASP A 120 -0.48 -49.20 -12.49
C ASP A 120 -1.07 -49.39 -11.09
N SER A 121 -1.73 -48.36 -10.57
CA SER A 121 -2.18 -48.24 -9.18
C SER A 121 -3.69 -48.17 -9.00
N TYR A 122 -4.46 -47.98 -10.08
CA TYR A 122 -5.91 -47.79 -10.02
C TYR A 122 -6.58 -48.11 -11.37
N GLU A 123 -7.90 -48.08 -11.38
CA GLU A 123 -8.73 -48.26 -12.58
C GLU A 123 -9.70 -47.10 -12.69
N GLU A 124 -10.01 -46.70 -13.92
CA GLU A 124 -11.01 -45.68 -14.22
C GLU A 124 -12.05 -46.23 -15.17
N VAL A 125 -13.32 -46.00 -14.82
CA VAL A 125 -14.46 -46.38 -15.64
C VAL A 125 -15.06 -45.13 -16.24
N TYR A 126 -15.28 -45.19 -17.54
CA TYR A 126 -15.80 -44.10 -18.33
C TYR A 126 -17.10 -44.52 -19.01
N ARG A 127 -18.04 -43.57 -19.08
CA ARG A 127 -19.25 -43.65 -19.89
C ARG A 127 -19.21 -42.56 -20.95
N TRP A 128 -19.71 -42.82 -22.15
CA TRP A 128 -19.76 -41.83 -23.21
C TRP A 128 -21.06 -41.85 -24.01
N GLU A 129 -21.45 -40.68 -24.53
CA GLU A 129 -22.59 -40.52 -25.43
C GLU A 129 -22.36 -39.34 -26.38
N SER A 130 -22.66 -39.51 -27.68
CA SER A 130 -22.70 -38.40 -28.63
C SER A 130 -23.95 -37.54 -28.42
N LEU A 131 -23.81 -36.21 -28.46
CA LEU A 131 -24.95 -35.33 -28.26
C LEU A 131 -25.97 -35.44 -29.41
N ARG A 132 -27.25 -35.53 -29.05
CA ARG A 132 -28.35 -35.75 -30.01
C ARG A 132 -28.50 -34.63 -31.03
N PHE A 133 -28.13 -33.40 -30.65
CA PHE A 133 -28.30 -32.20 -31.48
C PHE A 133 -27.02 -31.81 -32.23
N ASP A 134 -25.88 -32.38 -31.84
CA ASP A 134 -24.59 -32.15 -32.48
C ASP A 134 -23.71 -33.40 -32.33
N THR A 135 -23.62 -34.21 -33.37
CA THR A 135 -22.85 -35.45 -33.35
C THR A 135 -21.33 -35.22 -33.37
N SER A 136 -20.87 -33.98 -33.56
CA SER A 136 -19.45 -33.63 -33.40
C SER A 136 -19.01 -33.61 -31.93
N LEU A 137 -19.98 -33.40 -31.04
CA LEU A 137 -19.79 -33.35 -29.59
C LEU A 137 -20.06 -34.70 -28.95
N VAL A 138 -19.12 -35.13 -28.12
CA VAL A 138 -19.22 -36.32 -27.29
C VAL A 138 -19.11 -35.90 -25.84
N VAL A 139 -19.99 -36.42 -25.00
CA VAL A 139 -19.85 -36.31 -23.55
C VAL A 139 -19.19 -37.57 -23.04
N ILE A 140 -18.15 -37.40 -22.24
CA ILE A 140 -17.46 -38.49 -21.55
C ILE A 140 -17.53 -38.18 -20.06
N GLY A 141 -17.99 -39.15 -19.26
CA GLY A 141 -18.01 -39.05 -17.81
C GLY A 141 -17.13 -40.12 -17.19
N VAL A 142 -16.29 -39.70 -16.25
CA VAL A 142 -15.46 -40.59 -15.42
C VAL A 142 -16.14 -40.82 -14.07
N VAL A 143 -16.07 -42.03 -13.54
CA VAL A 143 -16.62 -42.35 -12.21
C VAL A 143 -15.70 -41.84 -11.10
N VAL A 144 -16.20 -40.91 -10.29
CA VAL A 144 -15.52 -40.35 -9.10
C VAL A 144 -16.49 -40.38 -7.93
N ASP A 145 -16.10 -41.03 -6.83
CA ASP A 145 -16.90 -41.16 -5.60
C ASP A 145 -18.36 -41.63 -5.84
N ASP A 146 -18.56 -42.60 -6.74
CA ASP A 146 -19.86 -43.15 -7.18
C ASP A 146 -20.73 -42.23 -8.07
N TRP A 147 -20.17 -41.14 -8.62
CA TRP A 147 -20.85 -40.23 -9.54
C TRP A 147 -20.10 -40.09 -10.86
N TYR A 148 -20.80 -39.80 -11.95
CA TYR A 148 -20.16 -39.42 -13.21
C TYR A 148 -19.77 -37.94 -13.21
N GLN A 149 -18.46 -37.66 -13.27
CA GLN A 149 -17.96 -36.34 -13.60
C GLN A 149 -17.84 -36.22 -15.12
N CYS A 150 -18.79 -35.49 -15.73
CA CYS A 150 -18.88 -35.34 -17.17
C CYS A 150 -18.15 -34.12 -17.72
N GLU A 151 -17.50 -34.30 -18.87
CA GLU A 151 -16.90 -33.26 -19.70
C GLU A 151 -17.33 -33.48 -21.17
N ILE A 152 -17.45 -32.38 -21.92
CA ILE A 152 -17.79 -32.41 -23.35
C ILE A 152 -16.50 -32.31 -24.14
N TYR A 153 -16.40 -33.06 -25.23
CA TYR A 153 -15.27 -33.06 -26.16
C TYR A 153 -15.74 -32.95 -27.61
N ILE A 154 -14.92 -32.30 -28.44
CA ILE A 154 -15.02 -32.34 -29.90
C ILE A 154 -14.05 -33.39 -30.41
N THR A 155 -14.54 -34.30 -31.26
CA THR A 155 -13.74 -35.39 -31.80
C THR A 155 -12.95 -34.93 -33.03
N GLU A 156 -11.67 -35.30 -33.14
CA GLU A 156 -10.83 -34.97 -34.32
C GLU A 156 -11.47 -35.42 -35.63
N ARG A 157 -12.11 -36.60 -35.65
CA ARG A 157 -12.78 -37.11 -36.87
C ARG A 157 -13.95 -36.23 -37.34
N SER A 158 -14.52 -35.42 -36.46
CA SER A 158 -15.65 -34.55 -36.78
C SER A 158 -15.21 -33.19 -37.33
N LEU A 159 -13.94 -32.85 -37.17
CA LEU A 159 -13.36 -31.59 -37.63
C LEU A 159 -12.99 -31.64 -39.12
N PRO A 160 -13.07 -30.51 -39.83
CA PRO A 160 -12.56 -30.43 -41.20
C PRO A 160 -11.03 -30.55 -41.24
N LEU A 161 -10.49 -30.97 -42.39
CA LEU A 161 -9.04 -31.25 -42.56
C LEU A 161 -8.13 -30.04 -42.24
N ASN A 162 -8.64 -28.81 -42.40
CA ASN A 162 -7.96 -27.56 -42.07
C ASN A 162 -8.88 -26.74 -41.14
N PHE A 163 -9.21 -27.31 -39.98
CA PHE A 163 -10.04 -26.61 -39.02
C PHE A 163 -9.31 -25.43 -38.40
N THR A 164 -10.10 -24.46 -37.98
CA THR A 164 -9.73 -23.19 -37.34
C THR A 164 -10.08 -23.25 -35.86
N SER A 165 -9.57 -22.34 -35.05
CA SER A 165 -9.97 -22.30 -33.62
C SER A 165 -11.49 -22.09 -33.46
N ASN A 166 -12.11 -21.39 -34.41
CA ASN A 166 -13.56 -21.21 -34.49
C ASN A 166 -14.35 -22.53 -34.57
N ASP A 167 -13.77 -23.58 -35.15
CA ASP A 167 -14.40 -24.91 -35.23
C ASP A 167 -14.37 -25.65 -33.88
N LEU A 168 -13.56 -25.18 -32.92
CA LEU A 168 -13.50 -25.71 -31.55
C LEU A 168 -14.48 -25.03 -30.59
N TYR A 169 -15.22 -24.01 -31.04
CA TYR A 169 -16.21 -23.33 -30.20
C TYR A 169 -17.51 -24.12 -30.08
N ALA A 170 -17.89 -24.45 -28.85
CA ALA A 170 -19.21 -25.03 -28.56
C ALA A 170 -20.13 -24.00 -27.90
N ARG A 171 -21.33 -23.80 -28.47
CA ARG A 171 -22.34 -22.87 -27.93
C ARG A 171 -23.18 -23.45 -26.79
N SER A 172 -23.02 -24.73 -26.47
CA SER A 172 -23.91 -25.48 -25.58
C SER A 172 -23.19 -25.94 -24.30
N TYR A 173 -23.08 -25.05 -23.32
CA TYR A 173 -22.47 -25.33 -22.01
C TYR A 173 -23.35 -26.22 -21.08
N HIS A 174 -24.59 -26.56 -21.49
CA HIS A 174 -25.59 -27.14 -20.59
C HIS A 174 -26.38 -28.34 -21.15
N GLN A 175 -25.88 -29.00 -22.19
CA GLN A 175 -26.58 -30.16 -22.77
C GLN A 175 -25.92 -31.47 -22.36
N TYR A 176 -25.74 -31.69 -21.05
CA TYR A 176 -25.28 -32.99 -20.57
C TYR A 176 -26.39 -34.05 -20.73
N PRO A 177 -26.04 -35.29 -21.12
CA PRO A 177 -26.94 -36.41 -21.00
C PRO A 177 -27.47 -36.57 -19.58
N ASP A 178 -28.67 -37.12 -19.46
CA ASP A 178 -29.34 -37.30 -18.17
C ASP A 178 -28.43 -38.03 -17.16
N TRP A 179 -27.69 -39.06 -17.60
CA TRP A 179 -26.81 -39.89 -16.77
C TRP A 179 -25.67 -39.13 -16.08
N CYS A 180 -25.28 -37.95 -16.55
CA CYS A 180 -24.26 -37.12 -15.90
C CYS A 180 -24.68 -36.59 -14.52
N SER A 181 -25.97 -36.66 -14.18
CA SER A 181 -26.51 -36.21 -12.88
C SER A 181 -26.93 -37.35 -11.96
N TYR A 182 -26.65 -38.61 -12.31
CA TYR A 182 -27.03 -39.79 -11.52
C TYR A 182 -25.80 -40.53 -10.97
N GLU A 183 -26.04 -41.35 -9.93
CA GLU A 183 -25.04 -42.29 -9.39
C GLU A 183 -24.64 -43.32 -10.45
N SER A 184 -23.35 -43.68 -10.50
CA SER A 184 -22.76 -44.62 -11.45
C SER A 184 -23.08 -46.09 -11.12
N SER A 185 -24.25 -46.36 -10.54
CA SER A 185 -24.70 -47.71 -10.18
C SER A 185 -24.79 -48.65 -11.38
N ASP A 186 -25.01 -48.10 -12.57
CA ASP A 186 -25.02 -48.84 -13.84
C ASP A 186 -23.63 -49.36 -14.24
N SER A 187 -22.55 -48.71 -13.81
CA SER A 187 -21.18 -49.09 -14.18
C SER A 187 -20.74 -50.44 -13.56
N GLN A 188 -21.39 -50.87 -12.47
CA GLN A 188 -21.05 -52.08 -11.71
C GLN A 188 -21.62 -53.36 -12.33
N GLU A 189 -22.65 -53.26 -13.18
CA GLU A 189 -23.36 -54.40 -13.77
C GLU A 189 -22.95 -54.67 -15.23
N ILE A 190 -21.95 -53.94 -15.76
CA ILE A 190 -21.52 -54.00 -17.17
C ILE A 190 -20.45 -55.08 -17.37
N GLU A 191 -20.63 -55.89 -18.42
CA GLU A 191 -19.62 -56.84 -18.88
C GLU A 191 -18.65 -56.14 -19.84
N TYR A 192 -17.41 -55.94 -19.39
CA TYR A 192 -16.34 -55.35 -20.19
C TYR A 192 -15.59 -56.45 -20.96
N VAL A 193 -15.22 -56.16 -22.21
CA VAL A 193 -14.48 -57.11 -23.04
C VAL A 193 -13.20 -56.47 -23.57
N SER A 194 -12.08 -57.18 -23.43
CA SER A 194 -10.75 -56.66 -23.81
C SER A 194 -10.44 -56.77 -25.31
N ASP A 195 -11.29 -57.43 -26.12
CA ASP A 195 -11.11 -57.58 -27.57
C ASP A 195 -11.81 -56.48 -28.39
N LYS A 196 -12.70 -55.71 -27.76
CA LYS A 196 -13.42 -54.59 -28.39
C LYS A 196 -12.55 -53.33 -28.38
N THR A 197 -12.42 -52.70 -29.53
CA THR A 197 -11.61 -51.49 -29.71
C THR A 197 -12.19 -50.30 -28.95
N HIS A 198 -11.32 -49.54 -28.28
CA HIS A 198 -11.68 -48.30 -27.60
C HIS A 198 -12.28 -47.27 -28.59
N PRO A 199 -13.39 -46.60 -28.23
CA PRO A 199 -14.19 -45.78 -29.16
C PRO A 199 -13.45 -44.55 -29.73
N PHE A 200 -12.40 -44.10 -29.03
CA PHE A 200 -11.57 -42.92 -29.38
C PHE A 200 -10.07 -43.27 -29.46
N LEU A 201 -9.73 -44.52 -29.77
CA LEU A 201 -8.34 -44.97 -29.79
C LEU A 201 -7.50 -44.21 -30.85
N ASN A 202 -6.39 -43.62 -30.42
CA ASN A 202 -5.49 -42.75 -31.19
C ASN A 202 -6.16 -41.49 -31.79
N GLU A 203 -7.36 -41.15 -31.33
CA GLU A 203 -8.08 -39.94 -31.76
C GLU A 203 -7.83 -38.81 -30.76
N LYS A 204 -7.64 -37.57 -31.25
CA LYS A 204 -7.60 -36.39 -30.38
C LYS A 204 -9.01 -35.95 -30.00
N LEU A 205 -9.20 -35.72 -28.71
CA LEU A 205 -10.41 -35.15 -28.13
C LEU A 205 -10.10 -33.74 -27.65
N TYR A 206 -10.73 -32.74 -28.27
CA TYR A 206 -10.53 -31.34 -27.94
C TYR A 206 -11.57 -30.91 -26.92
N VAL A 207 -11.15 -30.31 -25.81
CA VAL A 207 -12.09 -29.64 -24.91
C VAL A 207 -12.60 -28.39 -25.62
N PRO A 208 -13.93 -28.20 -25.75
CA PRO A 208 -14.47 -27.07 -26.49
C PRO A 208 -14.12 -25.74 -25.84
N ILE A 209 -13.96 -24.73 -26.69
CA ILE A 209 -13.77 -23.34 -26.29
C ILE A 209 -15.15 -22.73 -25.99
N TYR A 210 -15.32 -22.15 -24.81
CA TYR A 210 -16.59 -21.55 -24.36
C TYR A 210 -16.50 -20.02 -24.25
N ASP A 211 -17.62 -19.35 -24.54
CA ASP A 211 -17.88 -17.93 -24.24
C ASP A 211 -16.76 -16.93 -24.63
N GLY A 212 -16.03 -17.20 -25.72
CA GLY A 212 -14.98 -16.31 -26.22
C GLY A 212 -13.63 -16.45 -25.54
N TYR A 213 -13.47 -17.37 -24.57
CA TYR A 213 -12.21 -17.65 -23.91
C TYR A 213 -11.37 -18.65 -24.72
N SER A 214 -10.76 -18.20 -25.82
CA SER A 214 -9.81 -19.00 -26.63
C SER A 214 -8.44 -19.20 -25.95
N GLU A 215 -8.33 -18.82 -24.69
CA GLU A 215 -7.06 -18.64 -23.97
C GLU A 215 -6.37 -19.98 -23.68
N GLU A 216 -7.14 -21.04 -23.47
CA GLU A 216 -6.65 -22.38 -23.15
C GLU A 216 -7.31 -23.44 -24.06
N LEU A 217 -6.51 -24.40 -24.50
CA LEU A 217 -6.94 -25.57 -25.24
C LEU A 217 -6.41 -26.82 -24.54
N SER A 218 -7.30 -27.71 -24.10
CA SER A 218 -6.91 -29.04 -23.65
C SER A 218 -7.19 -30.08 -24.74
N ILE A 219 -6.23 -30.99 -24.94
CA ILE A 219 -6.35 -32.13 -25.85
C ILE A 219 -6.12 -33.41 -25.05
N VAL A 220 -7.07 -34.33 -25.14
CA VAL A 220 -6.96 -35.68 -24.57
C VAL A 220 -6.73 -36.67 -25.70
N GLN A 221 -5.75 -37.56 -25.55
CA GLN A 221 -5.47 -38.63 -26.50
C GLN A 221 -5.18 -39.94 -25.76
N THR A 222 -5.90 -40.98 -26.13
CA THR A 222 -5.72 -42.34 -25.60
C THR A 222 -5.10 -43.23 -26.67
N THR A 223 -3.93 -43.78 -26.39
CA THR A 223 -3.25 -44.78 -27.23
C THR A 223 -3.43 -46.18 -26.63
N ASN A 224 -2.78 -47.19 -27.21
CA ASN A 224 -2.82 -48.55 -26.64
C ASN A 224 -2.10 -48.66 -25.29
N ASN A 225 -1.21 -47.72 -24.97
CA ASN A 225 -0.30 -47.80 -23.84
C ASN A 225 -0.20 -46.52 -23.02
N SER A 226 -0.81 -45.41 -23.45
CA SER A 226 -0.85 -44.16 -22.69
C SER A 226 -2.19 -43.44 -22.80
N SER A 227 -2.56 -42.73 -21.74
CA SER A 227 -3.59 -41.70 -21.75
C SER A 227 -2.92 -40.38 -21.43
N GLU A 228 -3.05 -39.42 -22.34
CA GLU A 228 -2.38 -38.12 -22.26
C GLU A 228 -3.41 -37.00 -22.31
N ARG A 229 -3.33 -36.06 -21.37
CA ARG A 229 -3.99 -34.76 -21.46
C ARG A 229 -2.90 -33.70 -21.54
N ASN A 230 -2.90 -32.95 -22.63
CA ASN A 230 -1.99 -31.84 -22.86
C ASN A 230 -2.78 -30.54 -22.93
N SER A 231 -2.29 -29.52 -22.26
CA SER A 231 -2.88 -28.18 -22.19
C SER A 231 -2.00 -27.20 -22.95
N TYR A 232 -2.62 -26.36 -23.74
CA TYR A 232 -1.97 -25.36 -24.58
C TYR A 232 -2.59 -24.01 -24.32
N LEU A 233 -1.78 -22.95 -24.33
CA LEU A 233 -2.23 -21.58 -24.15
C LEU A 233 -2.08 -20.82 -25.47
N SER A 234 -3.06 -19.98 -25.79
CA SER A 234 -2.94 -19.07 -26.93
C SER A 234 -1.76 -18.12 -26.74
N SER A 235 -1.05 -17.79 -27.82
CA SER A 235 0.07 -16.84 -27.77
C SER A 235 -0.34 -15.46 -27.23
N ASP A 236 -1.58 -15.05 -27.49
CA ASP A 236 -2.15 -13.78 -27.03
C ASP A 236 -2.37 -13.78 -25.50
N PHE A 237 -2.81 -14.90 -24.93
CA PHE A 237 -3.00 -15.03 -23.48
C PHE A 237 -1.68 -14.99 -22.71
N VAL A 238 -0.61 -15.55 -23.28
CA VAL A 238 0.75 -15.46 -22.71
C VAL A 238 1.18 -13.99 -22.56
N GLU A 239 0.84 -13.12 -23.52
CA GLU A 239 1.12 -11.68 -23.41
C GLU A 239 0.34 -11.02 -22.26
N VAL A 240 -0.93 -11.40 -22.06
CA VAL A 240 -1.77 -10.87 -20.98
C VAL A 240 -1.20 -11.24 -19.61
N ILE A 241 -0.83 -12.50 -19.39
CA ILE A 241 -0.24 -12.96 -18.12
C ILE A 241 1.04 -12.18 -17.82
N ILE A 242 1.94 -12.04 -18.81
CA ILE A 242 3.20 -11.30 -18.65
C ILE A 242 2.92 -9.84 -18.27
N LEU A 243 1.91 -9.21 -18.87
CA LEU A 243 1.54 -7.83 -18.57
C LEU A 243 1.02 -7.67 -17.13
N GLU A 244 0.19 -8.60 -16.65
CA GLU A 244 -0.31 -8.59 -15.27
C GLU A 244 0.84 -8.70 -14.25
N GLU A 245 1.82 -9.57 -14.49
CA GLU A 245 3.01 -9.68 -13.65
C GLU A 245 3.84 -8.39 -13.61
N ILE A 246 4.00 -7.71 -14.76
CA ILE A 246 4.67 -6.41 -14.85
C ILE A 246 3.95 -5.37 -13.99
N ILE A 247 2.61 -5.29 -14.11
CA ILE A 247 1.79 -4.34 -13.32
C ILE A 247 1.97 -4.61 -11.83
N MET A 248 1.89 -5.88 -11.42
CA MET A 248 2.11 -6.28 -10.02
C MET A 248 3.52 -5.92 -9.54
N GLY A 249 4.56 -6.17 -10.34
CA GLY A 249 5.94 -5.78 -10.04
C GLY A 249 6.08 -4.27 -9.83
N VAL A 250 5.46 -3.45 -10.68
CA VAL A 250 5.45 -1.99 -10.56
C VAL A 250 4.73 -1.54 -9.28
N ILE A 251 3.56 -2.10 -8.98
CA ILE A 251 2.80 -1.78 -7.76
C ILE A 251 3.65 -2.08 -6.52
N LEU A 252 4.27 -3.27 -6.46
CA LEU A 252 5.14 -3.65 -5.34
C LEU A 252 6.33 -2.71 -5.19
N PHE A 253 6.94 -2.28 -6.30
CA PHE A 253 8.04 -1.32 -6.29
C PHE A 253 7.58 0.07 -5.79
N VAL A 254 6.42 0.55 -6.22
CA VAL A 254 5.83 1.82 -5.76
C VAL A 254 5.51 1.75 -4.27
N VAL A 255 4.86 0.67 -3.80
CA VAL A 255 4.55 0.45 -2.39
C VAL A 255 5.83 0.41 -1.56
N SER A 256 6.85 -0.34 -2.01
CA SER A 256 8.17 -0.37 -1.38
C SER A 256 8.77 1.04 -1.27
N THR A 257 8.74 1.81 -2.36
CA THR A 257 9.24 3.19 -2.37
C THR A 257 8.50 4.07 -1.37
N VAL A 258 7.17 3.97 -1.30
CA VAL A 258 6.35 4.72 -0.33
C VAL A 258 6.69 4.31 1.10
N ILE A 259 6.85 3.02 1.38
CA ILE A 259 7.28 2.52 2.69
C ILE A 259 8.66 3.07 3.03
N LEU A 260 9.64 2.94 2.13
CA LEU A 260 11.00 3.42 2.33
C LEU A 260 11.05 4.94 2.53
N LEU A 261 10.22 5.72 1.83
CA LEU A 261 10.10 7.17 2.03
C LEU A 261 9.42 7.52 3.37
N LYS A 262 8.43 6.74 3.80
CA LYS A 262 7.79 6.92 5.12
C LYS A 262 8.70 6.50 6.28
N VAL A 263 9.58 5.52 6.04
CA VAL A 263 10.57 5.03 7.01
C VAL A 263 11.79 5.94 7.05
N ASP A 264 12.23 6.47 5.91
CA ASP A 264 13.19 7.59 5.78
C ASP A 264 12.50 8.92 6.13
N ARG A 265 11.96 9.01 7.35
CA ARG A 265 11.77 10.32 7.96
C ARG A 265 13.17 10.87 8.16
N ARG A 266 13.64 11.74 7.28
CA ARG A 266 14.86 12.55 7.49
C ARG A 266 14.60 13.47 8.67
N ARG A 267 14.71 12.92 9.89
CA ARG A 267 14.09 13.46 11.09
C ARG A 267 14.75 14.80 11.46
N PRO A 268 13.97 15.81 11.86
CA PRO A 268 14.52 17.07 12.34
C PRO A 268 15.32 16.80 13.62
N ILE A 269 16.55 17.30 13.65
CA ILE A 269 17.35 17.44 14.87
C ILE A 269 17.08 18.85 15.39
N LEU A 270 16.47 18.91 16.56
CA LEU A 270 16.36 20.15 17.34
C LEU A 270 17.63 20.29 18.17
N LYS A 271 18.40 21.35 17.92
CA LYS A 271 19.59 21.71 18.68
C LYS A 271 19.32 22.99 19.45
N PHE A 272 19.49 22.90 20.76
CA PHE A 272 19.39 23.99 21.73
C PHE A 272 20.81 24.50 22.02
N ASP A 273 21.16 25.64 21.43
CA ASP A 273 22.43 26.32 21.66
C ASP A 273 22.24 27.35 22.78
N VAL A 274 22.38 26.87 24.02
CA VAL A 274 22.12 27.63 25.24
C VAL A 274 23.11 28.79 25.39
N GLN A 275 24.38 28.58 25.05
CA GLN A 275 25.42 29.62 25.16
C GLN A 275 25.16 30.82 24.25
N ASN A 276 24.66 30.58 23.04
CA ASN A 276 24.41 31.64 22.07
C ASN A 276 22.95 32.13 22.07
N ASN A 277 22.07 31.60 22.92
CA ASN A 277 20.63 31.86 22.92
C ASN A 277 19.97 31.59 21.56
N ARG A 278 20.27 30.42 20.96
CA ARG A 278 19.80 30.05 19.61
C ARG A 278 19.15 28.68 19.56
N LEU A 279 18.03 28.57 18.87
CA LEU A 279 17.37 27.30 18.57
C LEU A 279 17.60 26.96 17.10
N LEU A 280 18.00 25.72 16.81
CA LEU A 280 18.36 25.27 15.48
C LEU A 280 17.59 24.00 15.13
N MET A 281 16.91 23.99 13.99
CA MET A 281 16.38 22.77 13.40
C MET A 281 17.21 22.41 12.17
N ARG A 282 17.71 21.17 12.11
CA ARG A 282 18.39 20.62 10.93
C ARG A 282 17.78 19.29 10.55
N ARG A 283 17.58 19.04 9.25
CA ARG A 283 17.30 17.67 8.79
C ARG A 283 18.61 16.87 8.77
N SER A 284 18.59 15.69 9.38
CA SER A 284 19.74 14.79 9.43
C SER A 284 20.01 14.19 8.03
N LEU A 285 20.75 14.91 7.18
CA LEU A 285 21.43 14.32 6.02
C LEU A 285 22.90 14.72 6.05
N THR A 286 23.75 13.71 6.00
CA THR A 286 25.18 13.81 5.68
C THR A 286 25.33 14.18 4.20
N SER A 287 25.08 15.43 3.82
CA SER A 287 25.78 16.17 2.72
C SER A 287 24.96 17.30 2.09
N THR A 288 23.63 17.33 2.20
CA THR A 288 22.82 18.40 1.59
C THR A 288 22.39 19.44 2.62
N ARG A 289 22.95 20.66 2.51
CA ARG A 289 22.63 21.87 3.32
C ARG A 289 21.18 22.38 3.16
N TRP A 290 20.26 21.57 2.65
CA TRP A 290 18.94 21.98 2.18
C TRP A 290 17.87 21.44 3.14
N GLY A 291 17.61 22.18 4.23
CA GLY A 291 16.51 21.90 5.15
C GLY A 291 16.86 22.21 6.61
N GLY A 292 16.32 23.31 7.13
CA GLY A 292 16.48 23.73 8.52
C GLY A 292 16.21 25.21 8.71
N TRP A 293 15.90 25.59 9.95
CA TRP A 293 15.70 26.98 10.38
C TRP A 293 16.49 27.25 11.65
N SER A 294 16.71 28.53 11.95
CA SER A 294 17.40 28.95 13.17
C SER A 294 16.70 30.17 13.75
N TRP A 295 16.52 30.18 15.06
CA TRP A 295 16.06 31.34 15.80
C TRP A 295 17.14 31.83 16.75
N ASN A 296 17.16 33.14 16.98
CA ASN A 296 18.04 33.80 17.92
C ASN A 296 17.19 34.46 19.02
N ASN A 297 17.83 34.94 20.08
CA ASN A 297 17.15 35.55 21.24
C ASN A 297 16.18 34.59 21.93
N VAL A 298 16.59 33.33 22.05
CA VAL A 298 15.84 32.28 22.74
C VAL A 298 16.16 32.37 24.23
N ASP A 299 15.14 32.54 25.07
CA ASP A 299 15.29 32.56 26.52
C ASP A 299 14.97 31.18 27.10
N TYR A 300 16.00 30.34 27.22
CA TYR A 300 15.86 28.99 27.77
C TYR A 300 15.39 28.98 29.23
N THR A 301 15.57 30.06 29.97
CA THR A 301 15.10 30.18 31.36
C THR A 301 13.59 30.33 31.45
N THR A 302 12.87 30.43 30.33
CA THR A 302 11.40 30.42 30.27
C THR A 302 10.83 29.10 29.79
N SER A 303 11.68 28.11 29.50
CA SER A 303 11.24 26.80 29.01
C SER A 303 10.24 26.17 29.98
N ARG A 304 9.11 25.71 29.44
CA ARG A 304 8.05 25.04 30.19
C ARG A 304 7.52 23.84 29.42
N LEU A 305 7.06 22.84 30.16
CA LEU A 305 6.41 21.65 29.61
C LEU A 305 4.95 21.65 30.01
N VAL A 306 4.09 21.28 29.08
CA VAL A 306 2.64 21.13 29.31
C VAL A 306 2.28 19.68 29.04
N LYS A 307 1.78 19.00 30.06
CA LYS A 307 1.28 17.63 29.94
C LYS A 307 -0.16 17.69 29.42
N GLU A 308 -0.34 17.30 28.17
CA GLU A 308 -1.63 17.11 27.51
C GLU A 308 -2.10 15.66 27.69
N ARG A 309 -3.33 15.36 27.25
CA ARG A 309 -3.96 14.04 27.42
C ARG A 309 -3.17 12.92 26.71
N TYR A 310 -2.57 13.21 25.56
CA TYR A 310 -1.86 12.24 24.72
C TYR A 310 -0.44 12.67 24.34
N SER A 311 0.07 13.74 24.96
CA SER A 311 1.33 14.35 24.56
C SER A 311 1.96 15.22 25.64
N ILE A 312 3.24 15.54 25.46
CA ILE A 312 3.94 16.60 26.17
C ILE A 312 4.30 17.71 25.19
N SER A 313 3.94 18.94 25.52
CA SER A 313 4.18 20.12 24.70
C SER A 313 5.27 20.99 25.31
N LEU A 314 6.29 21.36 24.51
CA LEU A 314 7.39 22.24 24.91
C LEU A 314 7.14 23.67 24.44
N PHE A 315 7.22 24.63 25.35
CA PHE A 315 7.14 26.06 25.06
C PHE A 315 8.41 26.78 25.51
N ILE A 316 8.89 27.73 24.72
CA ILE A 316 10.05 28.56 25.02
C ILE A 316 9.78 29.99 24.54
N ARG A 317 10.21 31.01 25.31
CA ARG A 317 10.11 32.40 24.90
C ARG A 317 11.19 32.78 23.90
N ILE A 318 10.78 33.40 22.79
CA ILE A 318 11.65 33.79 21.69
C ILE A 318 11.32 35.21 21.27
N SER A 319 12.31 36.09 21.36
CA SER A 319 12.12 37.53 21.09
C SER A 319 10.98 38.18 21.89
N GLY A 320 10.70 37.67 23.10
CA GLY A 320 9.67 38.20 24.00
C GLY A 320 8.34 37.45 24.00
N ASP A 321 8.07 36.63 22.97
CA ASP A 321 6.82 35.88 22.86
C ASP A 321 6.98 34.42 23.28
N ASP A 322 6.02 33.88 24.02
CA ASP A 322 5.96 32.45 24.31
C ASP A 322 5.61 31.68 23.02
N ARG A 323 6.50 30.80 22.57
CA ARG A 323 6.33 30.02 21.34
C ARG A 323 6.20 28.53 21.66
N PHE A 324 5.26 27.88 20.99
CA PHE A 324 5.13 26.43 20.98
C PHE A 324 6.23 25.82 20.12
N ILE A 325 7.07 24.95 20.67
CA ILE A 325 8.28 24.43 20.02
C ILE A 325 8.09 23.01 19.48
N ALA A 326 7.52 22.11 20.27
CA ALA A 326 7.37 20.72 19.88
C ALA A 326 6.28 20.03 20.68
N ARG A 327 5.61 19.05 20.06
CA ARG A 327 4.70 18.10 20.70
C ARG A 327 5.32 16.72 20.68
N PHE A 328 5.35 16.09 21.84
CA PHE A 328 5.89 14.76 22.03
C PHE A 328 4.75 13.77 22.34
N GLY A 329 4.29 13.03 21.34
CA GLY A 329 3.26 12.00 21.47
C GLY A 329 3.81 10.56 21.61
N GLY A 330 2.90 9.60 21.75
CA GLY A 330 3.20 8.17 21.86
C GLY A 330 2.16 7.41 22.67
N ASP A 331 2.28 6.07 22.66
CA ASP A 331 1.41 5.15 23.43
C ASP A 331 1.38 5.45 24.94
N ASP A 332 2.40 6.14 25.46
CA ASP A 332 2.54 6.57 26.85
C ASP A 332 2.17 8.05 27.08
N ALA A 333 1.46 8.68 26.14
CA ALA A 333 1.14 10.11 26.13
C ALA A 333 2.39 11.01 26.22
N GLY A 334 3.53 10.52 25.70
CA GLY A 334 4.80 11.24 25.70
C GLY A 334 5.50 11.30 27.06
N VAL A 335 5.00 10.59 28.09
CA VAL A 335 5.56 10.61 29.45
C VAL A 335 7.06 10.27 29.47
N ARG A 336 7.53 9.36 28.63
CA ARG A 336 8.95 9.03 28.46
C ARG A 336 9.85 10.22 28.12
N TYR A 337 9.30 11.30 27.58
CA TYR A 337 10.05 12.50 27.21
C TYR A 337 10.13 13.55 28.32
N LEU A 338 9.31 13.43 29.38
CA LEU A 338 9.22 14.44 30.44
C LEU A 338 10.57 14.68 31.12
N GLU A 339 11.13 13.63 31.73
CA GLU A 339 12.39 13.73 32.48
C GLU A 339 13.61 14.04 31.59
N PRO A 340 13.77 13.44 30.40
CA PRO A 340 14.81 13.84 29.47
C PRO A 340 14.75 15.32 29.09
N LEU A 341 13.55 15.88 28.82
CA LEU A 341 13.39 17.29 28.47
C LEU A 341 13.66 18.22 29.66
N LYS A 342 13.21 17.83 30.87
CA LYS A 342 13.51 18.58 32.10
C LYS A 342 15.00 18.64 32.38
N SER A 343 15.70 17.53 32.23
CA SER A 343 17.15 17.49 32.36
C SER A 343 17.84 18.31 31.26
N LEU A 344 17.42 18.18 30.01
CA LEU A 344 18.05 18.82 28.87
C LEU A 344 17.93 20.35 28.93
N LEU A 345 16.77 20.87 29.33
CA LEU A 345 16.50 22.31 29.34
C LEU A 345 16.50 22.92 30.75
N GLU A 346 16.94 22.16 31.76
CA GLU A 346 16.94 22.57 33.17
C GLU A 346 15.57 23.11 33.64
N ILE A 347 14.49 22.43 33.23
CA ILE A 347 13.12 22.84 33.55
C ILE A 347 12.78 22.34 34.95
N GLU A 348 12.59 23.29 35.87
CA GLU A 348 12.13 23.00 37.23
C GLU A 348 10.70 22.41 37.25
N ASP A 349 10.40 21.56 38.24
CA ASP A 349 9.08 20.90 38.38
C ASP A 349 7.90 21.88 38.38
N LYS A 350 8.08 23.06 38.97
CA LYS A 350 7.04 24.10 39.03
C LYS A 350 6.66 24.69 37.66
N ARG A 351 7.43 24.39 36.62
CA ARG A 351 7.21 24.80 35.21
C ARG A 351 6.71 23.65 34.35
N VAL A 352 6.34 22.54 34.97
CA VAL A 352 5.56 21.48 34.35
C VAL A 352 4.09 21.74 34.69
N ALA A 353 3.33 22.21 33.72
CA ALA A 353 1.89 22.40 33.84
C ALA A 353 1.15 21.14 33.39
N THR A 354 -0.01 20.88 33.97
CA THR A 354 -1.01 20.00 33.35
C THR A 354 -1.84 20.84 32.38
N SER A 355 -2.52 20.22 31.41
CA SER A 355 -3.44 20.95 30.51
C SER A 355 -4.43 21.83 31.27
N HIS A 356 -4.83 21.41 32.47
CA HIS A 356 -5.76 22.13 33.35
C HIS A 356 -5.14 23.36 34.04
N SER A 357 -3.81 23.51 34.05
CA SER A 357 -3.11 24.68 34.63
C SER A 357 -2.43 25.56 33.58
N TYR A 358 -2.70 25.31 32.29
CA TYR A 358 -2.17 26.10 31.19
C TYR A 358 -3.12 27.24 30.83
N HIS A 359 -2.81 28.46 31.28
CA HIS A 359 -3.50 29.70 30.91
C HIS A 359 -3.10 30.25 29.52
N GLY A 360 -2.55 29.43 28.62
CA GLY A 360 -2.35 29.86 27.24
C GLY A 360 -3.59 29.54 26.42
N TYR A 361 -4.25 30.56 25.90
CA TYR A 361 -5.42 30.39 25.05
C TYR A 361 -5.08 29.47 23.87
N PRO A 362 -5.89 28.42 23.60
CA PRO A 362 -5.70 27.58 22.43
C PRO A 362 -5.77 28.44 21.17
N THR A 363 -4.92 28.14 20.19
CA THR A 363 -4.98 28.74 18.86
C THR A 363 -5.47 27.69 17.87
N LEU A 364 -5.95 28.14 16.70
CA LEU A 364 -6.41 27.23 15.64
C LEU A 364 -5.31 26.27 15.13
N GLU A 365 -4.04 26.58 15.40
CA GLU A 365 -2.89 25.73 15.05
C GLU A 365 -2.81 24.45 15.91
N LEU A 366 -3.62 24.35 16.97
CA LEU A 366 -3.75 23.14 17.77
C LEU A 366 -4.41 21.99 16.99
N PHE A 367 -5.24 22.33 16.01
CA PHE A 367 -6.04 21.40 15.22
C PHE A 367 -5.35 21.11 13.88
N ASP A 368 -5.26 19.83 13.51
CA ASP A 368 -4.65 19.40 12.24
C ASP A 368 -5.62 19.61 11.07
N VAL A 369 -5.92 20.87 10.78
CA VAL A 369 -6.85 21.32 9.73
C VAL A 369 -6.09 22.13 8.69
N MET A 370 -6.08 21.66 7.45
CA MET A 370 -5.40 22.37 6.35
C MET A 370 -6.17 23.59 5.84
N SER A 371 -7.51 23.53 5.86
CA SER A 371 -8.40 24.64 5.49
C SER A 371 -9.61 24.64 6.42
N TRP A 372 -9.92 25.81 6.98
CA TRP A 372 -11.09 26.01 7.84
C TRP A 372 -12.26 26.44 6.96
N ASP A 373 -12.86 25.50 6.23
CA ASP A 373 -13.88 25.80 5.23
C ASP A 373 -15.11 24.90 5.29
N SER A 374 -15.22 24.07 6.34
CA SER A 374 -16.39 23.23 6.57
C SER A 374 -16.78 23.10 8.05
N ASP A 375 -18.05 22.79 8.30
CA ASP A 375 -18.55 22.45 9.64
C ASP A 375 -17.88 21.18 10.21
N ASN A 376 -17.36 20.30 9.35
CA ASN A 376 -16.58 19.14 9.79
C ASN A 376 -15.27 19.56 10.47
N ASP A 377 -14.65 20.65 10.01
CA ASP A 377 -13.46 21.20 10.68
C ASP A 377 -13.85 21.83 12.02
N GLY A 378 -15.00 22.50 12.06
CA GLY A 378 -15.53 23.11 13.28
C GLY A 378 -15.95 22.08 14.34
N LEU A 379 -16.27 20.84 13.95
CA LEU A 379 -16.48 19.74 14.89
C LEU A 379 -15.25 19.48 15.75
N LEU A 380 -14.04 19.66 15.23
CA LEU A 380 -12.81 19.45 16.00
C LEU A 380 -12.70 20.46 17.16
N ILE A 381 -13.15 21.69 16.95
CA ILE A 381 -13.21 22.72 18.01
C ILE A 381 -14.28 22.37 19.04
N TYR A 382 -15.45 21.90 18.59
CA TYR A 382 -16.53 21.50 19.48
C TYR A 382 -16.17 20.24 20.31
N GLU A 383 -15.53 19.25 19.70
CA GLU A 383 -15.01 18.07 20.41
C GLU A 383 -13.94 18.46 21.42
N TRP A 384 -13.05 19.38 21.07
CA TRP A 384 -12.07 19.92 22.00
C TRP A 384 -12.74 20.61 23.20
N TYR A 385 -13.79 21.40 22.96
CA TYR A 385 -14.61 22.02 24.02
C TYR A 385 -15.23 20.96 24.94
N LEU A 386 -15.89 19.94 24.39
CA LEU A 386 -16.48 18.84 25.16
C LEU A 386 -15.44 18.07 25.98
N ASP A 387 -14.19 18.04 25.51
CA ASP A 387 -13.07 17.41 26.21
C ASP A 387 -12.46 18.29 27.31
N GLN A 388 -12.76 19.59 27.35
CA GLN A 388 -12.34 20.47 28.46
C GLN A 388 -13.33 20.47 29.63
N LEU A 389 -14.54 19.92 29.46
CA LEU A 389 -15.55 19.88 30.52
C LEU A 389 -15.35 18.69 31.44
N ASP A 390 -15.45 18.92 32.75
CA ASP A 390 -15.43 17.87 33.78
C ASP A 390 -16.67 16.96 33.71
N ASP A 391 -17.83 17.51 33.32
CA ASP A 391 -19.07 16.77 33.07
C ASP A 391 -19.68 17.19 31.72
N ARG A 392 -19.78 16.25 30.78
CA ARG A 392 -20.40 16.50 29.46
C ARG A 392 -21.90 16.80 29.56
N GLY A 393 -22.54 16.52 30.68
CA GLY A 393 -23.94 16.86 30.93
C GLY A 393 -24.23 18.36 31.01
N THR A 394 -23.21 19.20 31.22
CA THR A 394 -23.33 20.67 31.23
C THR A 394 -23.02 21.31 29.88
N ALA A 395 -22.62 20.51 28.88
CA ALA A 395 -22.25 21.03 27.57
C ALA A 395 -23.46 21.65 26.85
N VAL A 396 -23.24 22.80 26.21
CA VAL A 396 -24.19 23.33 25.23
C VAL A 396 -24.24 22.42 24.01
N THR A 397 -25.39 22.36 23.33
CA THR A 397 -25.51 21.59 22.09
C THR A 397 -24.66 22.22 20.98
N ARG A 398 -24.34 21.44 19.95
CA ARG A 398 -23.55 21.93 18.81
C ARG A 398 -24.19 23.15 18.14
N ASP A 399 -25.51 23.15 17.99
CA ASP A 399 -26.21 24.25 17.34
C ASP A 399 -26.17 25.52 18.22
N GLU A 400 -26.30 25.37 19.55
CA GLU A 400 -26.13 26.47 20.51
C GLU A 400 -24.70 27.00 20.54
N PHE A 401 -23.70 26.13 20.39
CA PHE A 401 -22.29 26.48 20.31
C PHE A 401 -21.98 27.36 19.08
N TYR A 402 -22.53 27.02 17.91
CA TYR A 402 -22.36 27.81 16.70
C TYR A 402 -23.11 29.15 16.79
N GLN A 403 -24.35 29.12 17.29
CA GLN A 403 -25.15 30.32 17.51
C GLN A 403 -24.49 31.28 18.51
N GLY A 404 -23.88 30.76 19.57
CA GLY A 404 -23.17 31.55 20.58
C GLY A 404 -21.92 32.23 20.02
N ALA A 405 -21.24 31.62 19.05
CA ALA A 405 -20.17 32.26 18.28
C ALA A 405 -20.68 33.28 17.24
N GLY A 406 -22.00 33.33 17.02
CA GLY A 406 -22.66 34.20 16.05
C GLY A 406 -22.34 33.82 14.61
N ILE A 407 -22.25 32.52 14.32
CA ILE A 407 -22.09 31.98 12.97
C ILE A 407 -23.13 30.87 12.72
N ASP A 408 -23.61 30.76 11.49
CA ASP A 408 -24.57 29.72 11.09
C ASP A 408 -23.86 28.44 10.59
N SER A 409 -22.67 28.61 9.99
CA SER A 409 -21.79 27.54 9.49
C SER A 409 -20.36 28.06 9.41
N LEU A 410 -19.38 27.16 9.53
CA LEU A 410 -17.96 27.48 9.38
C LEU A 410 -17.59 27.51 7.90
N SER A 411 -17.16 28.67 7.40
CA SER A 411 -16.81 28.87 5.98
C SER A 411 -15.38 29.37 5.74
N ASN A 412 -14.71 29.85 6.79
CA ASN A 412 -13.38 30.43 6.70
C ASN A 412 -12.67 30.41 8.07
N TYR A 413 -11.38 30.77 8.04
CA TYR A 413 -10.53 30.88 9.24
C TYR A 413 -11.08 31.85 10.30
N SER A 414 -11.73 32.95 9.91
CA SER A 414 -12.32 33.89 10.86
C SER A 414 -13.50 33.29 11.61
N ASP A 415 -14.32 32.48 10.94
CA ASP A 415 -15.42 31.76 11.58
C ASP A 415 -14.89 30.74 12.60
N ALA A 416 -13.86 29.99 12.21
CA ALA A 416 -13.17 29.05 13.10
C ALA A 416 -12.60 29.75 14.34
N GLN A 417 -11.99 30.93 14.18
CA GLN A 417 -11.44 31.69 15.30
C GLN A 417 -12.55 32.20 16.24
N ARG A 418 -13.71 32.60 15.69
CA ARG A 418 -14.88 32.99 16.48
C ARG A 418 -15.46 31.82 17.27
N LEU A 419 -15.54 30.63 16.67
CA LEU A 419 -15.91 29.40 17.37
C LEU A 419 -14.95 29.08 18.51
N LEU A 420 -13.64 29.14 18.25
CA LEU A 420 -12.63 28.85 19.27
C LEU A 420 -12.70 29.84 20.44
N ASN A 421 -12.88 31.14 20.14
CA ASN A 421 -13.05 32.16 21.17
C ASN A 421 -14.31 31.92 22.01
N HIS A 422 -15.42 31.56 21.37
CA HIS A 422 -16.65 31.24 22.09
C HIS A 422 -16.51 30.00 22.97
N ALA A 423 -15.79 28.98 22.48
CA ALA A 423 -15.47 27.78 23.24
C ALA A 423 -14.71 28.11 24.53
N ILE A 424 -13.71 28.98 24.43
CA ILE A 424 -12.93 29.48 25.57
C ILE A 424 -13.84 30.21 26.56
N GLU A 425 -14.70 31.12 26.07
CA GLU A 425 -15.62 31.88 26.92
C GLU A 425 -16.56 30.96 27.72
N LEU A 426 -17.08 29.90 27.09
CA LEU A 426 -17.94 28.92 27.77
C LEU A 426 -17.19 28.21 28.89
N ILE A 427 -15.95 27.78 28.65
CA ILE A 427 -15.11 27.11 29.64
C ILE A 427 -14.77 28.04 30.80
N GLU A 428 -14.43 29.30 30.52
CA GLU A 428 -14.07 30.29 31.54
C GLU A 428 -15.30 30.76 32.35
N SER A 429 -16.49 30.73 31.76
CA SER A 429 -17.72 31.19 32.43
C SER A 429 -18.22 30.27 33.55
N ASP A 430 -17.83 28.99 33.54
CA ASP A 430 -18.13 28.01 34.59
C ASP A 430 -17.19 28.12 35.79
N ASP A 431 -16.09 28.86 35.67
CA ASP A 431 -15.07 29.04 36.71
C ASP A 431 -15.29 30.41 37.39
N GLU A 432 -16.16 30.47 38.42
CA GLU A 432 -16.42 31.68 39.22
C GLU A 432 -15.12 32.18 39.90
N GLY A 433 -14.29 32.96 39.19
CA GLY A 433 -13.05 33.48 39.77
C GLY A 433 -12.19 34.44 38.95
N ALA A 434 -12.39 34.62 37.64
CA ALA A 434 -11.53 35.50 36.83
C ALA A 434 -12.20 36.84 36.48
N THR A 435 -11.59 37.94 36.92
CA THR A 435 -12.04 39.31 36.62
C THR A 435 -11.59 39.70 35.20
N LEU A 436 -12.57 40.06 34.35
CA LEU A 436 -12.37 40.66 33.03
C LEU A 436 -11.45 41.89 33.11
N ILE A 437 -10.25 41.82 32.51
CA ILE A 437 -9.59 43.02 32.00
C ILE A 437 -10.15 43.25 30.59
N SER A 438 -11.12 44.16 30.53
CA SER A 438 -11.55 44.82 29.31
C SER A 438 -10.34 45.44 28.60
N SER A 439 -9.94 44.89 27.46
CA SER A 439 -9.28 45.65 26.41
C SER A 439 -9.84 45.24 25.06
N GLU A 440 -10.56 46.19 24.46
CA GLU A 440 -11.01 46.29 23.07
C GLU A 440 -10.45 45.23 22.11
N THR A 441 -11.36 44.45 21.57
CA THR A 441 -11.24 43.69 20.32
C THR A 441 -10.69 44.59 19.19
N GLN A 442 -9.37 44.59 19.01
CA GLN A 442 -8.79 44.89 17.71
C GLN A 442 -8.88 43.63 16.84
N VAL A 443 -9.95 43.57 16.05
CA VAL A 443 -9.97 42.79 14.82
C VAL A 443 -8.89 43.39 13.92
N VAL A 444 -7.71 42.76 13.86
CA VAL A 444 -6.68 43.17 12.90
C VAL A 444 -6.94 42.48 11.58
N GLU A 445 -7.71 43.16 10.72
CA GLU A 445 -7.92 42.79 9.33
C GLU A 445 -6.62 43.05 8.54
N TYR A 446 -5.87 42.01 8.17
CA TYR A 446 -4.65 42.18 7.38
C TYR A 446 -4.95 42.15 5.89
N THR A 447 -5.04 43.33 5.28
CA THR A 447 -5.02 43.49 3.83
C THR A 447 -3.62 43.16 3.30
N ARG A 448 -3.53 42.12 2.45
CA ARG A 448 -2.32 41.71 1.74
C ARG A 448 -1.81 42.85 0.84
N LYS A 449 -0.78 43.58 1.26
CA LYS A 449 -0.03 44.50 0.38
C LYS A 449 1.03 43.73 -0.41
N THR A 450 0.69 43.39 -1.64
CA THR A 450 1.65 43.00 -2.67
C THR A 450 2.46 44.23 -3.05
N LYS A 451 3.75 44.29 -2.68
CA LYS A 451 4.68 45.29 -3.24
C LYS A 451 5.57 44.60 -4.26
N ILE A 452 5.21 44.77 -5.53
CA ILE A 452 6.10 44.64 -6.67
C ILE A 452 6.90 45.95 -6.72
N GLU A 453 8.22 45.87 -6.64
CA GLU A 453 9.11 46.93 -7.13
C GLU A 453 10.36 46.24 -7.71
N GLU A 454 10.47 46.35 -9.03
CA GLU A 454 11.69 46.17 -9.80
C GLU A 454 12.74 47.22 -9.41
N ILE A 455 14.01 46.93 -9.70
CA ILE A 455 15.00 47.77 -10.42
C ILE A 455 16.44 47.69 -9.84
N GLU A 456 17.35 47.35 -10.76
CA GLU A 456 18.78 47.68 -10.95
C GLU A 456 19.92 47.15 -10.07
N SER A 457 20.68 46.22 -10.67
CA SER A 457 22.04 46.45 -11.23
C SER A 457 22.85 47.64 -10.68
N SER A 458 23.87 47.34 -9.86
CA SER A 458 25.18 48.00 -9.97
C SER A 458 26.31 47.13 -9.41
N SER A 459 27.38 47.01 -10.19
CA SER A 459 28.67 46.41 -9.92
C SER A 459 29.58 47.30 -9.05
N GLU A 460 30.33 46.73 -8.10
CA GLU A 460 31.82 46.63 -8.09
C GLU A 460 32.42 46.31 -6.70
N GLU A 461 33.40 45.41 -6.77
CA GLU A 461 34.64 45.20 -5.99
C GLU A 461 34.73 45.10 -4.45
N GLN A 462 35.08 43.87 -4.05
CA GLN A 462 36.17 43.43 -3.17
C GLN A 462 36.48 44.16 -1.85
N THR A 463 36.37 43.39 -0.76
CA THR A 463 37.50 43.25 0.17
C THR A 463 37.54 41.87 0.82
N ASN A 464 38.70 41.23 0.68
CA ASN A 464 39.09 39.96 1.30
C ASN A 464 38.91 39.98 2.82
N GLN A 465 38.06 39.09 3.34
CA GLN A 465 38.28 38.47 4.66
C GLN A 465 37.83 37.00 4.61
N LYS A 466 38.82 36.14 4.76
CA LYS A 466 38.73 34.68 4.88
C LYS A 466 38.01 34.33 6.20
N PRO A 467 36.89 33.59 6.22
CA PRO A 467 36.38 33.02 7.45
C PRO A 467 36.92 31.61 7.63
N ASP A 468 37.46 31.39 8.82
CA ASP A 468 38.04 30.15 9.30
C ASP A 468 37.18 28.91 9.05
N GLN A 469 37.84 27.87 8.57
CA GLN A 469 37.36 26.50 8.58
C GLN A 469 37.25 26.04 10.04
N LEU A 470 36.03 25.86 10.53
CA LEU A 470 35.74 25.16 11.77
C LEU A 470 34.79 23.99 11.51
N GLY A 471 35.39 22.79 11.52
CA GLY A 471 34.80 21.59 12.14
C GLY A 471 33.80 20.78 11.32
N ALA A 472 34.28 20.01 10.36
CA ALA A 472 33.72 18.69 10.07
C ALA A 472 34.25 17.73 11.14
N PHE A 473 33.40 17.25 12.04
CA PHE A 473 33.79 16.29 13.08
C PHE A 473 32.66 15.28 13.29
N TRP A 474 32.58 14.29 12.40
CA TRP A 474 31.93 13.00 12.61
C TRP A 474 32.56 12.01 11.62
N THR A 475 33.68 11.41 12.01
CA THR A 475 34.15 10.14 11.44
C THR A 475 33.85 9.06 12.46
N GLN A 476 33.04 8.07 12.05
CA GLN A 476 32.85 6.78 12.72
C GLN A 476 34.20 6.18 13.11
N SER A 477 34.37 5.84 14.38
CA SER A 477 35.41 4.92 14.82
C SER A 477 34.76 3.55 15.02
N ASP A 478 34.95 2.67 14.03
CA ASP A 478 34.81 1.24 14.23
C ASP A 478 36.01 0.79 15.08
N SER A 479 35.76 0.37 16.33
CA SER A 479 36.75 -0.38 17.10
C SER A 479 36.44 -1.87 16.93
N GLU A 480 37.21 -2.53 16.07
CA GLU A 480 37.39 -3.98 16.09
C GLU A 480 37.91 -4.41 17.46
N GLY A 481 37.28 -5.45 18.02
CA GLY A 481 37.72 -6.14 19.22
C GLY A 481 38.90 -7.07 18.94
N ASN A 482 39.70 -7.29 19.99
CA ASN A 482 40.71 -8.35 20.07
C ASN A 482 40.14 -9.74 19.86
#